data_AF-A0A1B9GVP9-F1
#
_entry.id   AF-A0A1B9GVP9-F1
#
_cell.length_a   1.000
_cell.length_b   1.000
_cell.length_c   1.000
_cell.angle_alpha   90.00
_cell.angle_beta   90.00
_cell.angle_gamma   90.00
#
_symmetry.space_group_name_H-M   'P 1'
#
loop_
_entity.id
_entity.type
_entity.pdbx_description
1 polymer ?
#
loop_
_entity_poly.entity_id
_entity_poly.type
_entity_poly.pdbx_seq_one_letter_code
_entity_poly.pdbx_strand_id
1 'polypeptide(L)'
;MPVKYSYPPKPLPETTGTLSTIPITKGEQIIVTSNPSLHNISAVTSTSLAPPASTSRSEQPPTPAPSVKAFNDAISAPTPIVQPQRRPDSPLAQNDIPVESSESVALPGRDAGYLQLRVVPDDNSCLFSAVGVVFEGEIEAAQRLRKVVADAIRNDPFTYSDVMLGQPADQYIEKIVKPETWGGAIAELSIFSKHYKTEISSFDVATGRCDRFGQDEYDSRCLLVYSGIHYDALTLSPLPVSPPSFHTTVFPVTDSTILPTAEKLISQLKARHYYTDTATFDLRCQICGTGLKGEKGAREHASQTGHVQFGEY
;
A
#
# COMPACT_ATOMS: atom_id res chain seq x y z
N MET A 1 26.98 30.00 -14.64
CA MET A 1 25.71 29.24 -14.75
C MET A 1 24.65 30.01 -13.98
N PRO A 2 23.56 30.48 -14.58
CA PRO A 2 22.47 31.09 -13.82
C PRO A 2 21.73 30.02 -13.00
N VAL A 3 21.57 30.27 -11.70
CA VAL A 3 20.79 29.43 -10.78
C VAL A 3 19.57 30.23 -10.33
N LYS A 4 18.38 29.61 -10.39
CA LYS A 4 17.11 30.20 -9.95
C LYS A 4 16.47 29.35 -8.86
N TYR A 5 15.68 29.97 -7.98
CA TYR A 5 14.97 29.31 -6.88
C TYR A 5 13.52 29.79 -6.76
N SER A 6 12.66 28.99 -6.11
CA SER A 6 11.22 29.24 -5.81
C SER A 6 10.26 29.29 -7.01
N TYR A 7 8.94 29.33 -6.75
CA TYR A 7 7.91 29.58 -7.77
C TYR A 7 7.09 30.83 -7.37
N PRO A 8 7.03 31.89 -8.21
CA PRO A 8 7.65 32.03 -9.53
C PRO A 8 9.19 32.14 -9.49
N PRO A 9 9.94 31.69 -10.52
CA PRO A 9 11.40 31.56 -10.45
C PRO A 9 12.13 32.90 -10.28
N LYS A 10 12.88 33.04 -9.19
CA LYS A 10 13.72 34.22 -8.89
C LYS A 10 15.20 33.89 -9.06
N PRO A 11 16.02 34.82 -9.59
CA PRO A 11 17.47 34.63 -9.65
C PRO A 11 18.05 34.55 -8.24
N LEU A 12 19.00 33.64 -8.02
CA LEU A 12 19.77 33.67 -6.78
C LEU A 12 20.62 34.95 -6.74
N PRO A 13 20.60 35.71 -5.64
CA PRO A 13 21.54 36.81 -5.45
C PRO A 13 22.97 36.26 -5.42
N GLU A 14 23.94 36.99 -5.98
CA GLU A 14 25.35 36.64 -5.87
C GLU A 14 25.80 36.81 -4.42
N THR A 15 25.79 35.72 -3.66
CA THR A 15 26.24 35.70 -2.27
C THR A 15 27.67 35.16 -2.19
N THR A 16 28.63 35.99 -1.78
CA THR A 16 29.95 35.54 -1.33
C THR A 16 29.85 35.14 0.14
N GLY A 17 29.45 33.89 0.42
CA GLY A 17 29.23 33.40 1.79
C GLY A 17 29.01 31.88 1.87
N THR A 18 28.84 31.37 3.09
CA THR A 18 28.54 29.96 3.37
C THR A 18 27.12 29.58 2.92
N LEU A 19 26.85 28.32 2.61
CA LEU A 19 25.53 27.86 2.14
C LEU A 19 24.35 28.29 3.05
N SER A 20 24.61 28.49 4.34
CA SER A 20 23.64 28.98 5.33
C SER A 20 23.15 30.41 5.10
N THR A 21 23.85 31.22 4.30
CA THR A 21 23.45 32.60 3.99
C THR A 21 22.57 32.69 2.74
N ILE A 22 22.31 31.57 2.07
CA ILE A 22 21.47 31.51 0.88
C ILE A 22 20.01 31.38 1.33
N PRO A 23 19.09 32.25 0.87
CA PRO A 23 17.68 32.27 1.32
C PRO A 23 16.85 31.16 0.64
N ILE A 24 17.29 29.90 0.76
CA ILE A 24 16.56 28.72 0.28
C ILE A 24 16.01 27.97 1.49
N THR A 25 14.70 27.77 1.53
CA THR A 25 14.03 27.04 2.62
C THR A 25 13.81 25.56 2.28
N LYS A 26 13.57 24.73 3.30
CA LYS A 26 13.37 23.27 3.13
C LYS A 26 12.15 23.01 2.24
N GLY A 27 12.37 22.41 1.07
CA GLY A 27 11.32 22.07 0.10
C GLY A 27 11.26 22.95 -1.15
N GLU A 28 12.14 23.94 -1.29
CA GLU A 28 12.17 24.80 -2.48
C GLU A 28 12.90 24.17 -3.68
N GLN A 29 12.36 24.39 -4.87
CA GLN A 29 12.93 23.92 -6.14
C GLN A 29 14.10 24.80 -6.58
N ILE A 30 15.23 24.18 -6.93
CA ILE A 30 16.40 24.83 -7.51
C ILE A 30 16.51 24.43 -8.98
N ILE A 31 16.67 25.42 -9.86
CA ILE A 31 16.83 25.22 -11.30
C ILE A 31 18.23 25.69 -11.69
N VAL A 32 19.07 24.77 -12.16
CA VAL A 32 20.43 25.06 -12.66
C VAL A 32 20.42 24.92 -14.18
N THR A 33 20.83 25.96 -14.89
CA THR A 33 20.95 25.92 -16.35
C THR A 33 22.42 26.07 -16.75
N SER A 34 22.99 25.02 -17.35
CA SER A 34 24.31 25.08 -17.97
C SER A 34 24.17 25.61 -19.41
N ASN A 35 24.80 26.74 -19.72
CA ASN A 35 24.92 27.21 -21.11
C ASN A 35 26.19 26.63 -21.74
N PRO A 36 26.09 25.75 -22.75
CA PRO A 36 27.17 25.53 -23.68
C PRO A 36 27.13 26.63 -24.76
N SER A 37 28.21 27.39 -24.89
CA SER A 37 28.47 28.23 -26.07
C SER A 37 29.97 28.17 -26.29
N LEU A 38 30.51 27.80 -27.45
CA LEU A 38 30.21 28.30 -28.79
C LEU A 38 30.58 27.26 -29.89
N HIS A 39 29.75 27.11 -30.93
CA HIS A 39 30.18 27.40 -32.31
C HIS A 39 29.01 27.48 -33.32
N ASN A 40 28.98 28.63 -34.01
CA ASN A 40 28.48 28.98 -35.37
C ASN A 40 27.05 28.58 -35.78
N ILE A 41 26.11 29.54 -35.83
CA ILE A 41 25.80 30.49 -36.94
C ILE A 41 25.32 29.79 -38.22
N SER A 42 24.00 29.84 -38.48
CA SER A 42 23.43 30.63 -39.59
C SER A 42 21.91 30.64 -39.50
N ALA A 43 21.34 31.84 -39.61
CA ALA A 43 19.92 32.15 -39.60
C ALA A 43 19.33 32.03 -41.01
N VAL A 44 18.07 31.58 -41.12
CA VAL A 44 17.10 32.21 -42.02
C VAL A 44 15.65 31.94 -41.62
N THR A 45 14.87 33.00 -41.78
CA THR A 45 13.48 33.32 -41.48
C THR A 45 12.46 32.50 -42.29
N SER A 46 11.22 32.31 -41.79
CA SER A 46 9.94 32.73 -42.43
C SER A 46 8.68 32.05 -41.85
N THR A 47 7.76 32.91 -41.41
CA THR A 47 6.27 32.85 -41.36
C THR A 47 5.50 31.72 -42.06
N SER A 48 4.39 31.24 -41.47
CA SER A 48 3.01 31.31 -42.05
C SER A 48 1.91 30.55 -41.24
N LEU A 49 0.88 31.31 -40.83
CA LEU A 49 -0.60 31.09 -40.90
C LEU A 49 -1.26 29.71 -40.64
N ALA A 50 -2.30 29.73 -39.78
CA ALA A 50 -3.49 28.85 -39.75
C ALA A 50 -4.50 29.24 -40.88
N PRO A 51 -5.74 28.69 -41.05
CA PRO A 51 -6.54 27.62 -40.37
C PRO A 51 -7.25 26.70 -41.43
N PRO A 52 -8.50 26.13 -41.32
CA PRO A 52 -9.45 25.89 -40.22
C PRO A 52 -10.09 24.47 -40.16
N ALA A 53 -11.05 24.34 -39.22
CA ALA A 53 -11.87 23.21 -38.81
C ALA A 53 -12.86 22.63 -39.84
N SER A 54 -13.29 21.39 -39.62
CA SER A 54 -14.53 20.82 -40.16
C SER A 54 -15.21 19.88 -39.16
N THR A 55 -16.54 19.99 -39.14
CA THR A 55 -17.53 19.34 -38.28
C THR A 55 -18.02 18.01 -38.88
N SER A 56 -18.29 17.00 -38.05
CA SER A 56 -19.25 15.94 -38.39
C SER A 56 -19.81 15.25 -37.13
N ARG A 57 -21.09 14.87 -37.21
CA ARG A 57 -22.00 14.38 -36.16
C ARG A 57 -22.75 13.18 -36.74
N SER A 58 -22.75 12.02 -36.07
CA SER A 58 -23.67 10.86 -36.25
C SER A 58 -23.25 9.78 -35.24
N GLU A 59 -23.99 9.57 -34.15
CA GLU A 59 -25.09 8.61 -33.88
C GLU A 59 -24.63 7.38 -33.07
N GLN A 60 -25.22 7.21 -31.87
CA GLN A 60 -25.04 6.08 -30.96
C GLN A 60 -26.19 5.05 -31.11
N PRO A 61 -25.94 3.73 -31.03
CA PRO A 61 -26.96 2.71 -30.79
C PRO A 61 -27.20 2.43 -29.29
N PRO A 62 -28.35 1.81 -28.92
CA PRO A 62 -28.90 1.82 -27.56
C PRO A 62 -28.32 0.75 -26.62
N THR A 63 -28.36 1.05 -25.32
CA THR A 63 -27.94 0.23 -24.18
C THR A 63 -28.92 -0.92 -23.86
N PRO A 64 -28.47 -2.18 -23.65
CA PRO A 64 -29.27 -3.22 -23.01
C PRO A 64 -29.18 -3.17 -21.47
N ALA A 65 -30.23 -3.65 -20.80
CA ALA A 65 -30.45 -3.67 -19.34
C ALA A 65 -29.36 -4.41 -18.54
N PRO A 66 -29.15 -4.06 -17.24
CA PRO A 66 -28.06 -4.64 -16.45
C PRO A 66 -28.33 -6.12 -16.14
N SER A 67 -27.36 -6.95 -16.53
CA SER A 67 -27.30 -8.39 -16.28
C SER A 67 -26.74 -8.69 -14.89
N VAL A 68 -27.20 -9.80 -14.31
CA VAL A 68 -27.04 -10.30 -12.93
C VAL A 68 -25.57 -10.62 -12.51
N LYS A 69 -24.57 -10.14 -13.27
CA LYS A 69 -23.14 -10.38 -13.03
C LYS A 69 -22.52 -9.61 -11.85
N ALA A 70 -23.18 -8.58 -11.32
CA ALA A 70 -22.65 -7.71 -10.26
C ALA A 70 -22.63 -8.34 -8.84
N PHE A 71 -22.97 -9.62 -8.69
CA PHE A 71 -23.09 -10.27 -7.37
C PHE A 71 -21.78 -10.90 -6.84
N ASN A 72 -20.79 -11.19 -7.69
CA ASN A 72 -19.55 -11.86 -7.27
C ASN A 72 -18.39 -10.91 -6.93
N ASP A 73 -18.52 -9.60 -7.17
CA ASP A 73 -17.52 -8.59 -6.80
C ASP A 73 -17.38 -8.40 -5.28
N ALA A 74 -18.22 -9.06 -4.48
CA ALA A 74 -18.38 -8.80 -3.05
C ALA A 74 -17.57 -9.72 -2.11
N ILE A 75 -16.66 -10.57 -2.61
CA ILE A 75 -15.96 -11.57 -1.76
C ILE A 75 -14.44 -11.40 -1.69
N SER A 76 -13.77 -10.65 -2.58
CA SER A 76 -12.29 -10.68 -2.65
C SER A 76 -11.53 -9.37 -2.45
N ALA A 77 -12.18 -8.21 -2.36
CA ALA A 77 -11.53 -6.96 -1.93
C ALA A 77 -12.57 -5.91 -1.53
N PRO A 78 -12.41 -5.20 -0.40
CA PRO A 78 -13.20 -4.01 -0.16
C PRO A 78 -12.92 -2.98 -1.26
N THR A 79 -13.97 -2.30 -1.69
CA THR A 79 -13.89 -1.22 -2.68
C THR A 79 -13.07 -0.07 -2.05
N PRO A 80 -12.22 0.69 -2.79
CA PRO A 80 -11.41 1.73 -2.17
C PRO A 80 -12.29 2.78 -1.50
N ILE A 81 -12.41 2.66 -0.17
CA ILE A 81 -12.91 3.71 0.70
C ILE A 81 -11.80 4.74 0.73
N VAL A 82 -12.06 5.93 0.19
CA VAL A 82 -11.19 7.08 0.46
C VAL A 82 -11.12 7.23 1.97
N GLN A 83 -9.90 7.15 2.50
CA GLN A 83 -9.54 7.10 3.91
C GLN A 83 -10.46 7.96 4.81
N PRO A 84 -10.90 7.45 5.98
CA PRO A 84 -11.31 8.31 7.08
C PRO A 84 -10.18 9.29 7.40
N GLN A 85 -10.56 10.51 7.80
CA GLN A 85 -9.58 11.50 8.22
C GLN A 85 -8.67 10.90 9.31
N ARG A 86 -7.38 11.26 9.20
CA ARG A 86 -6.27 10.90 10.09
C ARG A 86 -6.74 10.50 11.48
N ARG A 87 -6.29 9.31 11.93
CA ARG A 87 -6.21 8.99 13.37
C ARG A 87 -5.63 10.21 14.10
N PRO A 88 -6.09 10.53 15.33
CA PRO A 88 -5.44 11.54 16.14
C PRO A 88 -3.94 11.26 16.18
N ASP A 89 -3.14 12.30 15.91
CA ASP A 89 -1.73 12.25 15.53
C ASP A 89 -0.95 11.16 16.28
N SER A 90 -0.56 10.10 15.55
CA SER A 90 0.61 9.31 15.92
C SER A 90 1.83 10.16 15.57
N PRO A 91 2.70 10.48 16.53
CA PRO A 91 3.67 11.57 16.38
C PRO A 91 4.90 11.12 15.60
N LEU A 92 4.81 10.75 14.32
CA LEU A 92 5.99 10.34 13.55
C LEU A 92 5.96 10.84 12.11
N ALA A 93 6.64 11.98 11.91
CA ALA A 93 7.07 12.48 10.62
C ALA A 93 8.61 12.53 10.61
N GLN A 94 9.28 11.40 10.41
CA GLN A 94 10.66 11.33 9.92
C GLN A 94 11.04 9.90 9.55
N ASN A 95 11.90 9.75 8.55
CA ASN A 95 12.37 8.51 7.89
C ASN A 95 13.19 7.57 8.79
N ASP A 96 12.79 7.37 10.04
CA ASP A 96 13.28 6.31 10.91
C ASP A 96 12.09 5.39 11.20
N ILE A 97 12.26 4.09 10.89
CA ILE A 97 11.26 3.07 11.21
C ILE A 97 11.00 3.13 12.72
N PRO A 98 9.75 3.41 13.16
CA PRO A 98 9.45 3.59 14.57
C PRO A 98 9.91 2.38 15.39
N VAL A 99 10.64 2.63 16.47
CA VAL A 99 10.86 1.63 17.52
C VAL A 99 9.51 1.25 18.09
N GLU A 100 9.11 0.03 17.73
CA GLU A 100 8.32 -0.96 18.47
C GLU A 100 6.95 -0.52 19.04
N SER A 101 5.91 -1.23 18.64
CA SER A 101 4.78 -1.44 19.52
C SER A 101 5.30 -1.93 20.87
N SER A 102 4.88 -1.33 21.97
CA SER A 102 5.21 -1.78 23.34
C SER A 102 4.68 -3.19 23.66
N GLU A 103 4.01 -3.82 22.69
CA GLU A 103 3.43 -5.15 22.77
C GLU A 103 4.41 -6.17 22.19
N SER A 104 4.93 -6.98 23.10
CA SER A 104 5.78 -8.10 22.76
C SER A 104 5.37 -9.31 23.57
N VAL A 105 5.46 -10.50 22.96
CA VAL A 105 5.24 -11.77 23.65
C VAL A 105 6.53 -12.57 23.60
N ALA A 106 7.07 -12.89 24.76
CA ALA A 106 8.26 -13.73 24.88
C ALA A 106 7.97 -15.16 24.38
N LEU A 107 8.91 -15.74 23.64
CA LEU A 107 8.82 -17.14 23.23
C LEU A 107 9.00 -18.07 24.43
N PRO A 108 8.13 -19.08 24.58
CA PRO A 108 8.23 -20.02 25.69
C PRO A 108 9.51 -20.87 25.56
N GLY A 109 10.21 -21.07 26.68
CA GLY A 109 11.38 -21.95 26.76
C GLY A 109 12.67 -21.38 26.17
N ARG A 110 12.75 -20.06 25.97
CA ARG A 110 13.97 -19.37 25.54
C ARG A 110 14.28 -18.19 26.48
N ASP A 111 15.56 -17.95 26.73
CA ASP A 111 16.02 -16.80 27.53
C ASP A 111 16.02 -15.48 26.74
N ALA A 112 15.83 -15.57 25.41
CA ALA A 112 15.82 -14.47 24.47
C ALA A 112 14.81 -14.75 23.33
N GLY A 113 14.20 -13.69 22.79
CA GLY A 113 13.21 -13.79 21.72
C GLY A 113 11.83 -13.27 22.11
N TYR A 114 11.47 -12.13 21.57
CA TYR A 114 10.21 -11.43 21.78
C TYR A 114 9.53 -11.22 20.43
N LEU A 115 8.36 -11.85 20.24
CA LEU A 115 7.56 -11.63 19.05
C LEU A 115 6.83 -10.29 19.18
N GLN A 116 6.95 -9.44 18.18
CA GLN A 116 6.49 -8.05 18.19
C GLN A 116 5.78 -7.70 16.89
N LEU A 117 4.84 -6.76 16.98
CA LEU A 117 4.18 -6.16 15.82
C LEU A 117 5.05 -5.07 15.20
N ARG A 118 5.35 -5.20 13.91
CA ARG A 118 6.05 -4.19 13.12
C ARG A 118 5.07 -3.50 12.20
N VAL A 119 4.72 -2.27 12.58
CA VAL A 119 3.78 -1.44 11.85
C VAL A 119 4.44 -0.89 10.59
N VAL A 120 3.79 -1.05 9.45
CA VAL A 120 4.21 -0.45 8.17
C VAL A 120 3.39 0.80 7.84
N PRO A 121 3.86 1.68 6.93
CA PRO A 121 3.11 2.88 6.56
C PRO A 121 1.70 2.54 6.05
N ASP A 122 0.74 3.38 6.46
CA ASP A 122 -0.64 3.36 5.96
C ASP A 122 -0.73 4.07 4.60
N ASP A 123 0.08 3.60 3.66
CA ASP A 123 -0.13 3.85 2.24
C ASP A 123 -0.83 2.61 1.66
N ASN A 124 -1.60 2.78 0.59
CA ASN A 124 -2.37 1.71 -0.06
C ASN A 124 -1.52 0.51 -0.57
N SER A 125 -0.25 0.43 -0.18
CA SER A 125 0.69 -0.65 -0.41
C SER A 125 1.07 -1.43 0.85
N CYS A 126 0.40 -1.26 1.99
CA CYS A 126 0.72 -1.92 3.26
C CYS A 126 1.02 -3.43 3.15
N LEU A 127 0.25 -4.19 2.39
CA LEU A 127 0.53 -5.61 2.12
C LEU A 127 1.93 -5.83 1.54
N PHE A 128 2.27 -5.06 0.51
CA PHE A 128 3.57 -5.14 -0.16
C PHE A 128 4.69 -4.63 0.73
N SER A 129 4.44 -3.58 1.50
CA SER A 129 5.39 -3.04 2.48
C SER A 129 5.67 -4.05 3.60
N ALA A 130 4.66 -4.76 4.10
CA ALA A 130 4.83 -5.80 5.10
C ALA A 130 5.61 -7.01 4.55
N VAL A 131 5.31 -7.44 3.33
CA VAL A 131 6.09 -8.48 2.62
C VAL A 131 7.53 -8.03 2.37
N GLY A 132 7.74 -6.77 1.96
CA GLY A 132 9.06 -6.17 1.77
C GLY A 132 9.88 -6.15 3.05
N VAL A 133 9.27 -5.76 4.16
CA VAL A 133 9.88 -5.83 5.49
C VAL A 133 10.29 -7.25 5.87
N VAL A 134 9.44 -8.24 5.58
CA VAL A 134 9.70 -9.64 5.93
C VAL A 134 10.85 -10.23 5.10
N PHE A 135 10.83 -10.06 3.78
CA PHE A 135 11.74 -10.77 2.88
C PHE A 135 12.94 -9.95 2.41
N GLU A 136 12.80 -8.64 2.33
CA GLU A 136 13.83 -7.75 1.77
C GLU A 136 14.42 -6.78 2.81
N GLY A 137 13.79 -6.67 4.00
CA GLY A 137 14.24 -5.79 5.08
C GLY A 137 13.96 -4.30 4.87
N GLU A 138 13.33 -3.94 3.74
CA GLU A 138 13.06 -2.57 3.30
C GLU A 138 11.57 -2.36 3.02
N ILE A 139 11.06 -1.15 3.26
CA ILE A 139 9.65 -0.79 3.05
C ILE A 139 9.43 -0.38 1.58
N GLU A 140 10.48 0.11 0.91
CA GLU A 140 10.47 0.65 -0.45
C GLU A 140 10.33 -0.43 -1.54
N ALA A 141 10.22 -1.70 -1.15
CA ALA A 141 10.03 -2.85 -2.05
C ALA A 141 8.67 -2.88 -2.75
N ALA A 142 7.68 -2.12 -2.26
CA ALA A 142 6.28 -2.25 -2.67
C ALA A 142 6.05 -2.22 -4.19
N GLN A 143 6.67 -1.27 -4.90
CA GLN A 143 6.54 -1.15 -6.36
C GLN A 143 7.18 -2.30 -7.13
N ARG A 144 8.27 -2.88 -6.62
CA ARG A 144 8.87 -4.07 -7.23
C ARG A 144 7.98 -5.30 -7.00
N LEU A 145 7.45 -5.46 -5.79
CA LEU A 145 6.59 -6.58 -5.42
C LEU A 145 5.26 -6.59 -6.21
N ARG A 146 4.69 -5.42 -6.49
CA ARG A 146 3.53 -5.29 -7.40
C ARG A 146 3.82 -5.84 -8.80
N LYS A 147 5.03 -5.62 -9.32
CA LYS A 147 5.45 -6.17 -10.62
C LYS A 147 5.61 -7.68 -10.56
N VAL A 148 6.17 -8.22 -9.47
CA VAL A 148 6.27 -9.67 -9.25
C VAL A 148 4.89 -10.32 -9.30
N VAL A 149 3.88 -9.71 -8.66
CA VAL A 149 2.49 -10.19 -8.72
C VAL A 149 1.96 -10.16 -10.15
N ALA A 150 2.09 -9.02 -10.84
CA ALA A 150 1.64 -8.88 -12.22
C ALA A 150 2.27 -9.94 -13.15
N ASP A 151 3.58 -10.17 -13.01
CA ASP A 151 4.29 -11.15 -13.83
C ASP A 151 3.91 -12.59 -13.49
N ALA A 152 3.68 -12.90 -12.21
CA ALA A 152 3.19 -14.23 -11.80
C ALA A 152 1.81 -14.54 -12.39
N ILE A 153 0.90 -13.56 -12.40
CA ILE A 153 -0.44 -13.71 -12.99
C ILE A 153 -0.33 -13.95 -14.51
N ARG A 154 0.51 -13.17 -15.20
CA ARG A 154 0.73 -13.34 -16.66
C ARG A 154 1.28 -14.72 -17.02
N ASN A 155 2.16 -15.26 -16.17
CA ASN A 155 2.86 -16.51 -16.45
C ASN A 155 2.07 -17.77 -16.07
N ASP A 156 1.04 -17.65 -15.23
CA ASP A 156 0.17 -18.76 -14.83
C ASP A 156 -1.31 -18.37 -14.89
N PRO A 157 -1.85 -18.14 -16.10
CA PRO A 157 -3.24 -17.73 -16.29
C PRO A 157 -4.25 -18.85 -15.95
N PHE A 158 -3.78 -20.09 -15.80
CA PHE A 158 -4.64 -21.21 -15.41
C PHE A 158 -4.94 -21.15 -13.90
N THR A 159 -3.91 -21.00 -13.07
CA THR A 159 -4.09 -20.84 -11.62
C THR A 159 -4.76 -19.51 -11.29
N TYR A 160 -4.29 -18.41 -11.90
CA TYR A 160 -4.80 -17.06 -11.68
C TYR A 160 -5.82 -16.68 -12.75
N SER A 161 -6.86 -17.51 -12.90
CA SER A 161 -7.95 -17.29 -13.84
C SER A 161 -8.81 -16.08 -13.46
N ASP A 162 -9.57 -15.54 -14.43
CA ASP A 162 -10.51 -14.43 -14.21
C ASP A 162 -11.49 -14.68 -13.06
N VAL A 163 -11.86 -15.96 -12.85
CA VAL A 163 -12.76 -16.36 -11.75
C VAL A 163 -12.05 -16.25 -10.40
N MET A 164 -10.78 -16.66 -10.32
CA MET A 164 -9.96 -16.56 -9.12
C MET A 164 -9.70 -15.09 -8.76
N LEU A 165 -9.39 -14.28 -9.77
CA LEU A 165 -9.11 -12.84 -9.63
C LEU A 165 -10.37 -11.99 -9.44
N GLY A 166 -11.56 -12.54 -9.69
CA GLY A 166 -12.85 -11.83 -9.66
C GLY A 166 -13.06 -10.83 -10.81
N GLN A 167 -12.07 -10.66 -11.69
CA GLN A 167 -12.09 -9.76 -12.83
C GLN A 167 -11.13 -10.27 -13.92
N PRO A 168 -11.22 -9.77 -15.16
CA PRO A 168 -10.30 -10.16 -16.22
C PRO A 168 -8.83 -9.94 -15.83
N ALA A 169 -7.97 -10.93 -16.09
CA ALA A 169 -6.57 -10.92 -15.66
C ALA A 169 -5.81 -9.65 -16.10
N ASP A 170 -6.00 -9.21 -17.35
CA ASP A 170 -5.36 -7.99 -17.87
C ASP A 170 -5.77 -6.74 -17.07
N GLN A 171 -7.05 -6.62 -16.72
CA GLN A 171 -7.56 -5.51 -15.91
C GLN A 171 -7.03 -5.58 -14.47
N TYR A 172 -6.89 -6.79 -13.94
CA TYR A 172 -6.29 -7.01 -12.62
C TYR A 172 -4.83 -6.54 -12.60
N ILE A 173 -4.06 -6.97 -13.59
CA ILE A 173 -2.65 -6.62 -13.77
C ILE A 173 -2.47 -5.10 -13.91
N GLU A 174 -3.30 -4.43 -14.70
CA GLU A 174 -3.25 -2.98 -14.86
C GLU A 174 -3.54 -2.23 -13.55
N LYS A 175 -4.42 -2.77 -12.71
CA LYS A 175 -4.76 -2.19 -11.41
C LYS A 175 -3.66 -2.45 -10.38
N ILE A 176 -3.17 -3.69 -10.26
CA ILE A 176 -2.30 -4.09 -9.15
C ILE A 176 -0.93 -3.43 -9.18
N VAL A 177 -0.47 -3.00 -10.36
CA VAL A 177 0.78 -2.23 -10.52
C VAL A 177 0.65 -0.79 -9.98
N LYS A 178 -0.57 -0.25 -9.85
CA LYS A 178 -0.78 1.13 -9.36
C LYS A 178 -0.61 1.21 -7.84
N PRO A 179 0.17 2.18 -7.31
CA PRO A 179 0.42 2.33 -5.88
C PRO A 179 -0.85 2.53 -5.03
N GLU A 180 -1.91 3.06 -5.62
CA GLU A 180 -3.15 3.40 -4.94
C GLU A 180 -4.09 2.19 -4.77
N THR A 181 -3.79 1.06 -5.43
CA THR A 181 -4.65 -0.12 -5.41
C THR A 181 -4.26 -1.03 -4.26
N TRP A 182 -5.21 -1.39 -3.42
CA TRP A 182 -5.01 -2.37 -2.36
C TRP A 182 -4.73 -3.73 -2.99
N GLY A 183 -3.77 -4.47 -2.43
CA GLY A 183 -3.57 -5.85 -2.82
C GLY A 183 -4.74 -6.72 -2.36
N GLY A 184 -5.17 -7.65 -3.20
CA GLY A 184 -5.97 -8.79 -2.76
C GLY A 184 -5.17 -9.61 -1.74
N ALA A 185 -5.83 -10.13 -0.71
CA ALA A 185 -5.14 -10.98 0.26
C ALA A 185 -4.79 -12.35 -0.36
N ILE A 186 -5.70 -12.90 -1.16
CA ILE A 186 -5.66 -14.32 -1.54
C ILE A 186 -4.67 -14.58 -2.67
N ALA A 187 -4.77 -13.85 -3.79
CA ALA A 187 -3.90 -14.08 -4.94
C ALA A 187 -2.45 -13.70 -4.60
N GLU A 188 -2.26 -12.51 -4.03
CA GLU A 188 -0.94 -11.94 -3.76
C GLU A 188 -0.17 -12.74 -2.72
N LEU A 189 -0.78 -13.10 -1.58
CA LEU A 189 -0.09 -13.92 -0.58
C LEU A 189 0.26 -15.31 -1.11
N SER A 190 -0.61 -15.91 -1.94
CA SER A 190 -0.28 -17.18 -2.60
C SER A 190 0.89 -17.04 -3.59
N ILE A 191 0.94 -15.93 -4.34
CA ILE A 191 2.04 -15.62 -5.26
C ILE A 191 3.33 -15.38 -4.50
N PHE A 192 3.32 -14.58 -3.44
CA PHE A 192 4.51 -14.31 -2.63
C PHE A 192 5.01 -15.56 -1.94
N SER A 193 4.11 -16.41 -1.43
CA SER A 193 4.49 -17.69 -0.83
C SER A 193 5.26 -18.57 -1.83
N LYS A 194 4.77 -18.67 -3.07
CA LYS A 194 5.47 -19.39 -4.16
C LYS A 194 6.78 -18.71 -4.58
N HIS A 195 6.79 -17.38 -4.68
CA HIS A 195 7.95 -16.60 -5.12
C HIS A 195 9.13 -16.74 -4.15
N TYR A 196 8.85 -16.60 -2.85
CA TYR A 196 9.85 -16.68 -1.78
C TYR A 196 10.04 -18.10 -1.23
N LYS A 197 9.28 -19.08 -1.73
CA LYS A 197 9.28 -20.48 -1.26
C LYS A 197 9.17 -20.57 0.26
N THR A 198 8.22 -19.82 0.81
CA THR A 198 8.02 -19.64 2.25
C THR A 198 6.53 -19.62 2.53
N GLU A 199 6.08 -20.36 3.54
CA GLU A 199 4.70 -20.32 4.00
C GLU A 199 4.39 -18.94 4.59
N ILE A 200 3.28 -18.32 4.20
CA ILE A 200 2.83 -17.06 4.80
C ILE A 200 1.64 -17.35 5.72
N SER A 201 1.81 -17.16 7.02
CA SER A 201 0.73 -17.25 8.00
C SER A 201 0.17 -15.86 8.29
N SER A 202 -1.02 -15.57 7.77
CA SER A 202 -1.72 -14.30 7.94
C SER A 202 -2.77 -14.41 9.05
N PHE A 203 -2.64 -13.60 10.10
CA PHE A 203 -3.58 -13.58 11.21
C PHE A 203 -4.57 -12.43 11.10
N ASP A 204 -5.86 -12.73 11.07
CA ASP A 204 -6.91 -11.73 11.21
C ASP A 204 -7.15 -11.42 12.70
N VAL A 205 -6.90 -10.18 13.11
CA VAL A 205 -7.04 -9.75 14.52
C VAL A 205 -8.50 -9.77 14.97
N ALA A 206 -9.45 -9.46 14.09
CA ALA A 206 -10.86 -9.37 14.45
C ALA A 206 -11.41 -10.77 14.81
N THR A 207 -11.12 -11.77 14.00
CA THR A 207 -11.61 -13.14 14.19
C THR A 207 -10.66 -14.01 15.02
N GLY A 208 -9.36 -13.71 15.00
CA GLY A 208 -8.29 -14.59 15.50
C GLY A 208 -7.95 -15.74 14.55
N ARG A 209 -8.53 -15.76 13.33
CA ARG A 209 -8.27 -16.79 12.33
C ARG A 209 -6.85 -16.64 11.76
N CYS A 210 -6.19 -17.77 11.50
CA CYS A 210 -4.91 -17.82 10.80
C CYS A 210 -5.10 -18.47 9.42
N ASP A 211 -4.85 -17.70 8.37
CA ASP A 211 -4.87 -18.14 6.98
C ASP A 211 -3.44 -18.45 6.54
N ARG A 212 -3.17 -19.72 6.21
CA ARG A 212 -1.82 -20.22 5.86
C ARG A 212 -1.70 -20.46 4.35
N PHE A 213 -0.83 -19.70 3.69
CA PHE A 213 -0.55 -19.80 2.26
C PHE A 213 0.74 -20.59 2.04
N GLY A 214 0.73 -21.59 1.15
CA GLY A 214 1.87 -22.51 0.95
C GLY A 214 2.08 -23.48 2.11
N GLN A 215 1.01 -23.79 2.84
CA GLN A 215 1.06 -24.74 3.95
C GLN A 215 1.54 -26.11 3.47
N ASP A 216 2.48 -26.69 4.23
CA ASP A 216 3.06 -28.02 3.98
C ASP A 216 3.84 -28.13 2.65
N GLU A 217 4.10 -27.00 1.96
CA GLU A 217 4.93 -26.93 0.75
C GLU A 217 6.38 -26.50 1.02
N TYR A 218 6.64 -25.82 2.16
CA TYR A 218 7.91 -25.18 2.46
C TYR A 218 8.40 -25.46 3.89
N ASP A 219 9.71 -25.39 4.09
CA ASP A 219 10.37 -25.59 5.39
C ASP A 219 10.46 -24.31 6.24
N SER A 220 10.10 -23.18 5.65
CA SER A 220 10.14 -21.85 6.28
C SER A 220 8.76 -21.22 6.28
N ARG A 221 8.46 -20.40 7.31
CA ARG A 221 7.29 -19.53 7.37
C ARG A 221 7.61 -18.11 7.77
N CYS A 222 6.75 -17.18 7.40
CA CYS A 222 6.69 -15.84 7.95
C CYS A 222 5.28 -15.52 8.45
N LEU A 223 5.16 -14.42 9.18
CA LEU A 223 3.94 -14.05 9.89
C LEU A 223 3.50 -12.63 9.52
N LEU A 224 2.23 -12.50 9.13
CA LEU A 224 1.58 -11.22 8.86
C LEU A 224 0.36 -11.05 9.77
N VAL A 225 -0.01 -9.80 10.03
CA VAL A 225 -1.21 -9.42 10.78
C VAL A 225 -2.10 -8.58 9.90
N TYR A 226 -3.38 -8.92 9.86
CA TYR A 226 -4.42 -8.18 9.19
C TYR A 226 -5.40 -7.62 10.21
N SER A 227 -5.58 -6.30 10.18
CA SER A 227 -6.47 -5.56 11.08
C SER A 227 -7.88 -5.35 10.51
N GLY A 228 -8.20 -5.93 9.35
CA GLY A 228 -9.46 -5.68 8.62
C GLY A 228 -9.34 -4.64 7.51
N ILE A 229 -8.35 -3.74 7.57
CA ILE A 229 -8.06 -2.75 6.51
C ILE A 229 -6.56 -2.58 6.22
N HIS A 230 -5.68 -3.09 7.09
CA HIS A 230 -4.25 -2.86 7.02
C HIS A 230 -3.46 -4.11 7.36
N TYR A 231 -2.32 -4.30 6.68
CA TYR A 231 -1.39 -5.40 6.90
C TYR A 231 -0.12 -4.91 7.58
N ASP A 232 0.30 -5.61 8.63
CA ASP A 232 1.55 -5.42 9.35
C ASP A 232 2.34 -6.74 9.41
N ALA A 233 3.61 -6.68 9.81
CA ALA A 233 4.46 -7.88 9.94
C ALA A 233 4.65 -8.26 11.42
N LEU A 234 4.70 -9.57 11.74
CA LEU A 234 5.21 -10.01 13.03
C LEU A 234 6.68 -10.38 12.89
N THR A 235 7.50 -9.84 13.79
CA THR A 235 8.94 -10.02 13.77
C THR A 235 9.44 -10.42 15.14
N LEU A 236 10.52 -11.21 15.17
CA LEU A 236 11.11 -11.72 16.39
C LEU A 236 12.35 -10.90 16.75
N SER A 237 12.25 -10.13 17.82
CA SER A 237 13.36 -9.36 18.37
C SER A 237 14.17 -10.22 19.36
N PRO A 238 15.51 -10.24 19.29
CA PRO A 238 16.32 -10.98 20.26
C PRO A 238 16.19 -10.42 21.68
N LEU A 239 15.90 -9.13 21.84
CA LEU A 239 15.74 -8.42 23.11
C LEU A 239 14.34 -7.78 23.19
N PRO A 240 13.89 -7.33 24.37
CA PRO A 240 12.62 -6.61 24.48
C PRO A 240 12.57 -5.36 23.59
N VAL A 241 13.73 -4.73 23.38
CA VAL A 241 13.93 -3.60 22.48
C VAL A 241 15.16 -3.86 21.63
N SER A 242 15.01 -3.95 20.31
CA SER A 242 16.16 -4.06 19.42
C SER A 242 15.94 -3.33 18.07
N PRO A 243 17.01 -2.95 17.36
CA PRO A 243 16.86 -2.36 16.04
C PRO A 243 16.22 -3.36 15.07
N PRO A 244 15.36 -2.91 14.14
CA PRO A 244 14.64 -3.82 13.23
C PRO A 244 15.54 -4.70 12.35
N SER A 245 16.80 -4.32 12.15
CA SER A 245 17.80 -5.11 11.42
C SER A 245 18.26 -6.38 12.16
N PHE A 246 18.05 -6.46 13.47
CA PHE A 246 18.36 -7.64 14.28
C PHE A 246 17.17 -8.60 14.40
N HIS A 247 16.01 -8.21 13.87
CA HIS A 247 14.81 -9.01 13.99
C HIS A 247 14.86 -10.19 13.02
N THR A 248 14.40 -11.34 13.48
CA THR A 248 14.13 -12.50 12.62
C THR A 248 12.70 -12.41 12.11
N THR A 249 12.51 -12.48 10.79
CA THR A 249 11.21 -12.33 10.11
C THR A 249 10.73 -13.64 9.47
N VAL A 250 11.65 -14.57 9.23
CA VAL A 250 11.38 -15.89 8.65
C VAL A 250 11.85 -16.96 9.63
N PHE A 251 10.98 -17.93 9.88
CA PHE A 251 11.13 -18.97 10.90
C PHE A 251 11.06 -20.35 10.26
N PRO A 252 11.78 -21.36 10.77
CA PRO A 252 11.57 -22.73 10.33
C PRO A 252 10.18 -23.23 10.76
N VAL A 253 9.47 -23.96 9.90
CA VAL A 253 8.13 -24.51 10.22
C VAL A 253 8.18 -25.53 11.36
N THR A 254 9.34 -26.13 11.60
CA THR A 254 9.62 -27.05 12.72
C THR A 254 9.60 -26.34 14.08
N ASP A 255 9.72 -25.02 14.11
CA ASP A 255 9.57 -24.24 15.35
C ASP A 255 8.10 -24.10 15.75
N SER A 256 7.64 -25.12 16.48
CA SER A 256 6.27 -25.20 17.02
C SER A 256 5.93 -24.10 18.03
N THR A 257 6.89 -23.30 18.49
CA THR A 257 6.64 -22.22 19.47
C THR A 257 6.14 -20.93 18.84
N ILE A 258 6.38 -20.73 17.53
CA ILE A 258 6.11 -19.47 16.83
C ILE A 258 4.61 -19.21 16.68
N LEU A 259 3.84 -20.16 16.14
CA LEU A 259 2.39 -19.97 15.91
C LEU A 259 1.61 -19.75 17.22
N PRO A 260 1.79 -20.56 18.29
CA PRO A 260 1.09 -20.31 19.55
C PRO A 260 1.47 -18.99 20.21
N THR A 261 2.70 -18.52 20.01
CA THR A 261 3.15 -17.21 20.50
C THR A 261 2.50 -16.08 19.71
N ALA A 262 2.38 -16.23 18.38
CA ALA A 262 1.64 -15.32 17.53
C ALA A 262 0.16 -15.24 17.94
N GLU A 263 -0.53 -16.37 18.14
CA GLU A 263 -1.93 -16.40 18.59
C GLU A 263 -2.15 -15.65 19.92
N LYS A 264 -1.20 -15.74 20.86
CA LYS A 264 -1.24 -14.96 22.11
C LYS A 264 -1.12 -13.46 21.84
N LEU A 265 -0.20 -13.05 20.97
CA LEU A 265 -0.03 -11.65 20.60
C LEU A 265 -1.29 -11.13 19.88
N ILE A 266 -1.86 -11.89 18.96
CA ILE A 266 -3.12 -11.55 18.28
C ILE A 266 -4.26 -11.40 19.29
N SER A 267 -4.33 -12.26 20.30
CA SER A 267 -5.33 -12.14 21.37
C SER A 267 -5.16 -10.85 22.19
N GLN A 268 -3.92 -10.43 22.46
CA GLN A 268 -3.63 -9.14 23.11
C GLN A 268 -4.03 -7.96 22.21
N LEU A 269 -3.67 -7.99 20.93
CA LEU A 269 -4.05 -6.99 19.93
C LEU A 269 -5.57 -6.86 19.81
N LYS A 270 -6.29 -7.99 19.79
CA LYS A 270 -7.77 -8.01 19.77
C LYS A 270 -8.35 -7.40 21.03
N ALA A 271 -7.82 -7.72 22.22
CA ALA A 271 -8.27 -7.15 23.49
C ALA A 271 -8.08 -5.62 23.56
N ARG A 272 -7.14 -5.08 22.79
CA ARG A 272 -6.93 -3.63 22.62
C ARG A 272 -7.67 -3.02 21.45
N HIS A 273 -8.52 -3.79 20.77
CA HIS A 273 -9.23 -3.36 19.57
C HIS A 273 -8.29 -2.87 18.45
N TYR A 274 -7.15 -3.55 18.24
CA TYR A 274 -6.27 -3.33 17.08
C TYR A 274 -6.85 -3.97 15.81
N TYR A 275 -8.11 -3.67 15.52
CA TYR A 275 -8.80 -4.09 14.30
C TYR A 275 -9.89 -3.08 13.98
N THR A 276 -10.24 -2.98 12.70
CA THR A 276 -11.34 -2.14 12.21
C THR A 276 -12.47 -3.04 11.76
N ASP A 277 -13.63 -2.92 12.41
CA ASP A 277 -14.84 -3.63 11.98
C ASP A 277 -15.51 -2.87 10.85
N THR A 278 -15.22 -3.27 9.61
CA THR A 278 -15.81 -2.67 8.43
C THR A 278 -17.31 -2.99 8.26
N ALA A 279 -17.88 -3.88 9.05
CA ALA A 279 -19.31 -4.18 8.98
C ALA A 279 -20.16 -3.17 9.78
N THR A 280 -19.62 -2.57 10.84
CA THR A 280 -20.42 -1.78 11.79
C THR A 280 -19.98 -0.34 11.99
N PHE A 281 -18.86 0.09 11.42
CA PHE A 281 -18.34 1.45 11.62
C PHE A 281 -19.30 2.55 11.13
N ASP A 282 -19.50 3.57 11.95
CA ASP A 282 -20.33 4.72 11.62
C ASP A 282 -19.54 5.68 10.72
N LEU A 283 -19.92 5.71 9.45
CA LEU A 283 -19.37 6.57 8.42
C LEU A 283 -20.24 7.81 8.22
N ARG A 284 -19.64 8.85 7.69
CA ARG A 284 -20.30 10.06 7.22
C ARG A 284 -19.82 10.36 5.82
N CYS A 285 -20.74 10.51 4.88
CA CYS A 285 -20.39 11.02 3.57
C CYS A 285 -19.92 12.47 3.70
N GLN A 286 -18.71 12.78 3.26
CA GLN A 286 -18.15 14.13 3.34
C GLN A 286 -18.74 15.10 2.30
N ILE A 287 -19.44 14.57 1.29
CA ILE A 287 -20.05 15.38 0.23
C ILE A 287 -21.45 15.84 0.63
N CYS A 288 -22.27 14.94 1.18
CA CYS A 288 -23.67 15.25 1.53
C CYS A 288 -23.97 15.18 3.03
N GLY A 289 -23.01 14.79 3.86
CA GLY A 289 -23.14 14.77 5.31
C GLY A 289 -23.97 13.62 5.88
N THR A 290 -24.47 12.70 5.06
CA THR A 290 -25.30 11.56 5.48
C THR A 290 -24.49 10.59 6.34
N GLY A 291 -25.03 10.22 7.51
CA GLY A 291 -24.50 9.13 8.33
C GLY A 291 -24.83 7.77 7.71
N LEU A 292 -23.84 6.91 7.60
CA LEU A 292 -23.86 5.61 6.95
C LEU A 292 -23.32 4.57 7.93
N LYS A 293 -23.81 3.34 7.85
CA LYS A 293 -23.37 2.25 8.71
C LYS A 293 -22.66 1.17 7.91
N GLY A 294 -21.41 0.95 8.26
CA GLY A 294 -20.53 -0.03 7.65
C GLY A 294 -20.24 0.22 6.17
N GLU A 295 -19.41 -0.64 5.61
CA GLU A 295 -19.06 -0.63 4.18
C GLU A 295 -20.30 -0.78 3.29
N LYS A 296 -21.28 -1.59 3.72
CA LYS A 296 -22.52 -1.81 2.97
C LYS A 296 -23.30 -0.50 2.78
N GLY A 297 -23.47 0.29 3.84
CA GLY A 297 -24.14 1.58 3.76
C GLY A 297 -23.38 2.58 2.89
N ALA A 298 -22.04 2.60 2.98
CA ALA A 298 -21.20 3.42 2.13
C ALA A 298 -21.31 3.05 0.65
N ARG A 299 -21.31 1.76 0.33
CA ARG A 299 -21.41 1.25 -1.04
C ARG A 299 -22.77 1.51 -1.67
N GLU A 300 -23.85 1.30 -0.93
CA GLU A 300 -25.21 1.64 -1.37
C GLU A 300 -25.34 3.14 -1.64
N HIS A 301 -24.77 3.97 -0.76
CA HIS A 301 -24.75 5.42 -0.93
C HIS A 301 -23.94 5.86 -2.16
N ALA A 302 -22.73 5.33 -2.33
CA ALA A 302 -21.90 5.61 -3.51
C ALA A 302 -22.60 5.21 -4.81
N SER A 303 -23.28 4.07 -4.83
CA SER A 303 -24.01 3.60 -5.99
C SER A 303 -25.23 4.47 -6.33
N GLN A 304 -25.89 5.07 -5.33
CA GLN A 304 -27.09 5.89 -5.54
C GLN A 304 -26.76 7.34 -5.85
N THR A 305 -25.72 7.89 -5.23
CA THR A 305 -25.41 9.33 -5.29
C THR A 305 -24.13 9.65 -6.06
N GLY A 306 -23.31 8.65 -6.39
CA GLY A 306 -21.98 8.84 -6.96
C GLY A 306 -20.95 9.40 -5.97
N HIS A 307 -21.29 9.48 -4.68
CA HIS A 307 -20.39 10.00 -3.65
C HIS A 307 -19.45 8.92 -3.15
N VAL A 308 -18.14 9.14 -3.27
CA VAL A 308 -17.09 8.18 -2.87
C VAL A 308 -16.24 8.65 -1.70
N GLN A 309 -16.60 9.77 -1.08
CA GLN A 309 -15.84 10.38 0.01
C GLN A 309 -16.57 10.15 1.34
N PHE A 310 -16.02 9.26 2.16
CA PHE A 310 -16.55 8.87 3.46
C PHE A 310 -15.52 9.15 4.54
N GLY A 311 -15.94 9.53 5.74
CA GLY A 311 -15.08 9.61 6.91
C GLY A 311 -15.84 9.19 8.16
N GLU A 312 -15.13 8.72 9.18
CA GLU A 312 -15.76 8.32 10.45
C GLU A 312 -16.25 9.55 11.25
N TYR A 313 -17.20 9.31 12.15
CA TYR A 313 -17.73 10.33 13.06
C TYR A 313 -16.74 10.78 14.13
#